data_AF-A0A5C7Q1I1-F1
#
_entry.id   AF-A0A5C7Q1I1-F1
#
_cell.length_a   1.000
_cell.length_b   1.000
_cell.length_c   1.000
_cell.angle_alpha   90.00
_cell.angle_beta   90.00
_cell.angle_gamma   90.00
#
_symmetry.space_group_name_H-M   'P 1'
#
loop_
_entity.id
_entity.type
_entity.pdbx_description
1 polymer ?
#
loop_
_entity_poly.entity_id
_entity_poly.type
_entity_poly.pdbx_seq_one_letter_code
_entity_poly.pdbx_strand_id
1 'polypeptide(L)'
;MKPLWDVLNLGAGVGSTTIHVMTHRGELPPLDAAVFADTGEEPTPVYAHLQWCVALGTPRVLQGTIGRLGDHLLAGSPQEQMRVAATLAPIADVRSADGNMMAQQSRKGRFWSRKPGRKGHWRQLSEVGDDRTEGVPLECFRRSLEAIREAWGAG
;
A
#
# COMPACT_ATOMS: atom_id res chain seq x y z
N MET A 1 -11.46 -18.76 -4.31
CA MET A 1 -11.50 -19.00 -2.86
C MET A 1 -11.43 -17.65 -2.18
N LYS A 2 -12.31 -17.36 -1.21
CA LYS A 2 -12.23 -16.09 -0.45
C LYS A 2 -11.02 -16.18 0.51
N PRO A 3 -10.18 -15.14 0.63
CA PRO A 3 -9.10 -15.15 1.60
C PRO A 3 -9.63 -15.37 3.02
N LEU A 4 -8.84 -16.07 3.84
CA LEU A 4 -9.17 -16.32 5.25
C LEU A 4 -8.94 -15.08 6.12
N TRP A 5 -8.04 -14.18 5.68
CA TRP A 5 -7.65 -12.96 6.39
C TRP A 5 -7.30 -11.85 5.40
N ASP A 6 -7.77 -10.64 5.66
CA ASP A 6 -7.41 -9.40 4.95
C ASP A 6 -6.48 -8.56 5.83
N VAL A 7 -5.19 -8.55 5.49
CA VAL A 7 -4.13 -7.91 6.29
C VAL A 7 -3.41 -6.83 5.50
N LEU A 8 -3.27 -5.64 6.10
CA LEU A 8 -2.50 -4.54 5.54
C LEU A 8 -1.03 -4.64 5.93
N ASN A 9 -0.11 -4.58 4.97
CA ASN A 9 1.30 -4.31 5.25
C ASN A 9 1.48 -2.79 5.50
N LEU A 10 1.62 -2.40 6.76
CA LEU A 10 1.77 -1.02 7.19
C LEU A 10 3.25 -0.64 7.20
N GLY A 11 3.73 -0.03 6.12
CA GLY A 11 5.08 0.56 6.09
C GLY A 11 5.20 1.97 6.70
N ALA A 12 4.15 2.51 7.33
CA ALA A 12 4.08 3.89 7.84
C ALA A 12 4.42 5.01 6.82
N GLY A 13 4.30 4.72 5.52
CA GLY A 13 4.39 5.70 4.43
C GLY A 13 3.01 6.21 4.01
N VAL A 14 2.97 7.20 3.11
CA VAL A 14 1.72 7.88 2.70
C VAL A 14 0.67 6.91 2.16
N GLY A 15 1.05 5.94 1.34
CA GLY A 15 0.12 4.97 0.74
C GLY A 15 -0.55 4.04 1.76
N SER A 16 0.26 3.31 2.54
CA SER A 16 -0.24 2.39 3.56
C SER A 16 -0.98 3.11 4.68
N THR A 17 -0.55 4.33 5.04
CA THR A 17 -1.26 5.19 6.00
C THR A 17 -2.63 5.60 5.48
N THR A 18 -2.75 5.96 4.20
CA THR A 18 -4.03 6.37 3.63
C THR A 18 -5.04 5.22 3.69
N ILE A 19 -4.59 4.02 3.34
CA ILE A 19 -5.42 2.82 3.45
C ILE A 19 -5.85 2.56 4.89
N HIS A 20 -4.91 2.61 5.84
CA HIS A 20 -5.19 2.44 7.27
C HIS A 20 -6.27 3.42 7.77
N VAL A 21 -6.16 4.69 7.40
CA VAL A 21 -7.12 5.75 7.77
C VAL A 21 -8.48 5.55 7.09
N MET A 22 -8.50 5.16 5.81
CA MET A 22 -9.74 4.91 5.10
C MET A 22 -10.48 3.69 5.67
N THR A 23 -9.76 2.63 6.05
CA THR A 23 -10.34 1.48 6.75
C THR A 23 -10.86 1.88 8.13
N HIS A 24 -10.09 2.68 8.91
CA HIS A 24 -10.52 3.21 10.20
C HIS A 24 -11.86 3.98 10.09
N ARG A 25 -12.01 4.77 9.03
CA ARG A 25 -13.22 5.57 8.74
C ARG A 25 -14.37 4.77 8.12
N GLY A 26 -14.18 3.49 7.83
CA GLY A 26 -15.18 2.65 7.16
C GLY A 26 -15.37 2.97 5.66
N GLU A 27 -14.44 3.70 5.04
CA GLU A 27 -14.46 4.01 3.60
C GLU A 27 -13.94 2.83 2.74
N LEU A 28 -13.21 1.91 3.36
CA LEU A 28 -12.77 0.63 2.80
C LEU A 28 -13.35 -0.52 3.62
N PRO A 29 -13.48 -1.74 3.03
CA PRO A 29 -13.84 -2.93 3.80
C PRO A 29 -12.93 -3.10 5.04
N PRO A 30 -13.48 -3.63 6.14
CA PRO A 30 -12.71 -3.85 7.35
C PRO A 30 -11.56 -4.82 7.07
N LEU A 31 -10.38 -4.49 7.62
CA LEU A 31 -9.21 -5.35 7.61
C LEU A 31 -9.09 -6.04 8.98
N ASP A 32 -8.63 -7.28 8.99
CA ASP A 32 -8.43 -8.04 10.23
C ASP A 32 -7.26 -7.49 11.05
N ALA A 33 -6.22 -7.03 10.37
CA ALA A 33 -5.04 -6.43 10.99
C ALA A 33 -4.25 -5.54 10.03
N ALA A 34 -3.43 -4.66 10.60
CA ALA A 34 -2.29 -4.04 9.93
C ALA A 34 -1.00 -4.57 10.56
N VAL A 35 0.01 -4.92 9.77
CA VAL A 35 1.29 -5.44 10.25
C VAL A 35 2.39 -4.45 9.91
N PHE A 36 3.15 -4.00 10.92
CA PHE A 36 4.37 -3.21 10.75
C PHE A 36 5.58 -4.11 11.02
N ALA A 37 6.44 -4.27 10.02
CA ALA A 37 7.69 -5.02 10.16
C ALA A 37 8.77 -4.11 10.75
N ASP A 38 8.90 -4.11 12.08
CA ASP A 38 9.87 -3.27 12.78
C ASP A 38 11.21 -3.95 12.89
N THR A 39 12.24 -3.18 12.60
CA THR A 39 13.61 -3.66 12.55
C THR A 39 14.59 -2.87 13.37
N GLY A 40 14.08 -1.86 14.09
CA GLY A 40 14.86 -1.05 15.01
C GLY A 40 15.70 0.03 14.34
N GLU A 41 15.60 0.22 13.01
CA GLU A 41 16.45 1.16 12.27
C GLU A 41 15.67 2.31 11.62
N GLU A 42 14.36 2.41 11.88
CA GLU A 42 13.54 3.45 11.28
C GLU A 42 13.81 4.83 11.93
N PRO A 43 13.76 5.93 11.17
CA PRO A 43 13.91 7.27 11.72
C PRO A 43 12.84 7.60 12.78
N THR A 44 13.18 8.43 13.78
CA THR A 44 12.23 8.90 14.81
C THR A 44 10.87 9.38 14.27
N PRO A 45 10.80 10.13 13.15
CA PRO A 45 9.51 10.52 12.57
C PRO A 45 8.63 9.34 12.14
N VAL A 46 9.23 8.23 11.69
CA VAL A 46 8.49 7.01 11.29
C VAL A 46 7.85 6.36 12.51
N TYR A 47 8.59 6.25 13.62
CA TYR A 47 8.03 5.72 14.87
C TYR A 47 6.94 6.62 15.45
N ALA A 48 7.11 7.95 15.40
CA ALA A 48 6.06 8.88 15.85
C ALA A 48 4.78 8.73 15.00
N HIS A 49 4.93 8.57 13.68
CA HIS A 49 3.82 8.34 12.77
C HIS A 49 3.15 6.97 12.99
N LEU A 50 3.95 5.93 13.26
CA LEU A 50 3.43 4.61 13.61
C LEU A 50 2.57 4.66 14.89
N GLN A 51 3.02 5.38 15.93
CA GLN A 51 2.26 5.55 17.16
C GLN A 51 0.91 6.24 16.91
N TRP A 52 0.87 7.22 16.00
CA TRP A 52 -0.38 7.82 15.58
C TRP A 52 -1.31 6.81 14.89
N CYS A 53 -0.79 5.96 13.99
CA CYS A 53 -1.57 4.89 13.35
C CYS A 53 -2.10 3.86 14.38
N VAL A 54 -1.29 3.49 15.39
CA VAL A 54 -1.71 2.61 16.49
C VAL A 54 -2.85 3.24 17.29
N ALA A 55 -2.79 4.55 17.56
CA ALA A 55 -3.80 5.28 18.32
C ALA A 55 -5.17 5.34 17.62
N LEU A 56 -5.24 5.20 16.29
CA LEU A 56 -6.50 5.05 15.56
C LEU A 56 -7.23 3.74 15.89
N GLY A 57 -6.53 2.72 16.38
CA GLY A 57 -7.10 1.50 16.95
C GLY A 57 -7.65 0.48 15.94
N THR A 58 -8.16 0.91 14.78
CA THR A 58 -8.69 0.03 13.74
C THR A 58 -8.13 0.37 12.36
N PRO A 59 -7.68 -0.61 11.56
CA PRO A 59 -7.40 -2.00 11.96
C PRO A 59 -6.31 -2.07 13.04
N ARG A 60 -6.33 -3.12 13.88
CA ARG A 60 -5.32 -3.28 14.93
C ARG A 60 -3.94 -3.41 14.29
N VAL A 61 -3.00 -2.56 14.72
CA VAL A 61 -1.60 -2.65 14.29
C VAL A 61 -0.87 -3.71 15.11
N LEU A 62 -0.34 -4.71 14.43
CA LEU A 62 0.54 -5.74 14.95
C LEU A 62 1.98 -5.38 14.58
N GLN A 63 2.85 -5.24 15.57
CA GLN A 63 4.27 -5.00 15.36
C GLN A 63 5.02 -6.31 15.56
N GLY A 64 5.79 -6.72 14.56
CA GLY A 64 6.62 -7.92 14.61
C GLY A 64 8.07 -7.59 14.32
N THR A 65 8.99 -8.28 14.99
CA THR A 65 10.44 -8.14 14.79
C THR A 65 11.04 -9.52 14.49
N ILE A 66 11.72 -9.67 13.35
CA ILE A 66 12.48 -10.89 13.00
C ILE A 66 13.99 -10.60 12.99
N GLY A 67 14.43 -9.62 13.80
CA GLY A 67 15.82 -9.19 13.85
C GLY A 67 16.15 -8.03 12.91
N ARG A 68 17.41 -7.58 12.97
CA ARG A 68 17.92 -6.33 12.39
C ARG A 68 17.70 -6.32 10.86
N LEU A 69 16.98 -5.33 10.34
CA LEU A 69 16.91 -5.14 8.88
C LEU A 69 18.26 -4.66 8.35
N GLY A 70 19.20 -4.12 9.14
CA GLY A 70 20.50 -3.66 8.62
C GLY A 70 21.25 -4.72 7.80
N ASP A 71 21.04 -6.00 8.13
CA ASP A 71 21.63 -7.13 7.41
C ASP A 71 20.78 -7.59 6.21
N HIS A 72 19.51 -7.17 6.09
CA HIS A 72 18.55 -7.55 5.04
C HIS A 72 17.94 -6.35 4.23
N LEU A 73 18.20 -5.09 4.60
CA LEU A 73 17.62 -3.85 4.05
C LEU A 73 18.20 -3.46 2.72
N LEU A 74 19.45 -3.85 2.48
CA LEU A 74 20.06 -3.71 1.17
C LEU A 74 19.42 -4.67 0.15
N ALA A 75 18.45 -5.49 0.56
CA ALA A 75 17.75 -6.45 -0.28
C ALA A 75 16.21 -6.41 -0.16
N GLY A 76 15.60 -5.25 0.15
CA GLY A 76 14.17 -4.99 -0.07
C GLY A 76 13.81 -4.91 -1.56
N SER A 77 14.24 -5.91 -2.33
CA SER A 77 14.04 -5.98 -3.78
C SER A 77 12.57 -6.33 -4.07
N PRO A 78 11.96 -5.78 -5.13
CA PRO A 78 10.63 -6.20 -5.60
C PRO A 78 10.48 -7.73 -5.71
N GLN A 79 11.58 -8.44 -5.93
CA GLN A 79 11.65 -9.89 -6.06
C GLN A 79 11.39 -10.62 -4.73
N GLU A 80 11.92 -10.14 -3.60
CA GLU A 80 11.63 -10.73 -2.29
C GLU A 80 10.19 -10.45 -1.83
N GLN A 81 9.66 -9.27 -2.16
CA GLN A 81 8.24 -8.97 -1.95
C GLN A 81 7.32 -9.90 -2.77
N MET A 82 7.65 -10.13 -4.05
CA MET A 82 6.93 -11.09 -4.90
C MET A 82 7.04 -12.52 -4.38
N ARG A 83 8.19 -12.92 -3.83
CA ARG A 83 8.41 -14.25 -3.28
C ARG A 83 7.49 -14.51 -2.08
N VAL A 84 7.44 -13.57 -1.14
CA VAL A 84 6.54 -13.65 0.02
C VAL A 84 5.07 -13.64 -0.43
N ALA A 85 4.71 -12.78 -1.38
CA ALA A 85 3.35 -12.77 -1.94
C ALA A 85 2.97 -14.12 -2.58
N ALA A 86 3.88 -14.75 -3.34
CA ALA A 86 3.64 -16.06 -3.94
C ALA A 86 3.48 -17.18 -2.89
N THR A 87 4.23 -17.12 -1.79
CA THR A 87 4.08 -18.06 -0.67
C THR A 87 2.74 -17.91 0.04
N LEU A 88 2.24 -16.68 0.18
CA LEU A 88 1.00 -16.38 0.89
C LEU A 88 -0.25 -16.49 0.02
N ALA A 89 -0.13 -16.38 -1.31
CA ALA A 89 -1.25 -16.41 -2.26
C ALA A 89 -2.24 -17.60 -2.12
N PRO A 90 -1.83 -18.81 -1.68
CA PRO A 90 -2.78 -19.90 -1.44
C PRO A 90 -3.68 -19.70 -0.22
N ILE A 91 -3.29 -18.85 0.74
CA ILE A 91 -3.95 -18.72 2.05
C ILE A 91 -4.38 -17.30 2.41
N ALA A 92 -3.90 -16.29 1.68
CA ALA A 92 -4.20 -14.88 1.90
C ALA A 92 -4.29 -14.11 0.57
N ASP A 93 -5.19 -13.12 0.50
CA ASP A 93 -5.24 -12.15 -0.61
C ASP A 93 -4.26 -11.01 -0.30
N VAL A 94 -3.04 -11.14 -0.81
CA VAL A 94 -1.99 -10.14 -0.58
C VAL A 94 -2.21 -8.95 -1.51
N ARG A 95 -2.77 -7.87 -0.96
CA ARG A 95 -3.00 -6.62 -1.69
C ARG A 95 -1.90 -5.63 -1.29
N SER A 96 -0.80 -5.62 -2.04
CA SER A 96 0.25 -4.60 -1.86
C SER A 96 -0.16 -3.30 -2.55
N ALA A 97 -0.27 -2.23 -1.78
CA ALA A 97 -0.19 -0.87 -2.28
C ALA A 97 1.20 -0.34 -1.95
N ASP A 98 2.22 -0.79 -2.69
CA ASP A 98 3.59 -0.32 -2.50
C ASP A 98 3.62 1.21 -2.68
N GLY A 99 3.62 1.92 -1.55
CA GLY A 99 3.57 3.37 -1.51
C GLY A 99 4.75 3.99 -2.27
N ASN A 100 5.89 3.31 -2.30
CA ASN A 100 7.07 3.75 -3.03
C ASN A 100 6.87 3.68 -4.55
N MET A 101 6.32 2.58 -5.07
CA MET A 101 6.03 2.45 -6.50
C MET A 101 4.90 3.40 -6.90
N MET A 102 3.85 3.52 -6.09
CA MET A 102 2.75 4.47 -6.32
C MET A 102 3.24 5.93 -6.34
N ALA A 103 4.10 6.31 -5.40
CA ALA A 103 4.71 7.64 -5.38
C ALA A 103 5.61 7.87 -6.59
N GLN A 104 6.45 6.88 -6.96
CA GLN A 104 7.33 6.96 -8.12
C GLN A 104 6.54 7.11 -9.42
N GLN A 105 5.45 6.36 -9.58
CA GLN A 105 4.63 6.36 -10.79
C GLN A 105 3.77 7.63 -10.86
N SER A 106 3.28 8.13 -9.73
CA SER A 106 2.54 9.41 -9.66
C SER A 106 3.39 10.58 -10.13
N ARG A 107 4.69 10.62 -9.77
CA ARG A 107 5.64 11.62 -10.29
C ARG A 107 5.85 11.55 -11.80
N LYS A 108 5.56 10.41 -12.42
CA LYS A 108 5.59 10.21 -13.89
C LYS A 108 4.24 10.46 -14.55
N GLY A 109 3.24 10.97 -13.81
CA GLY A 109 1.88 11.19 -14.31
C GLY A 109 1.11 9.90 -14.57
N ARG A 110 1.41 8.84 -13.81
CA ARG A 110 0.77 7.54 -13.93
C ARG A 110 0.05 7.14 -12.66
N PHE A 111 -1.11 6.51 -12.83
CA PHE A 111 -1.92 5.98 -11.74
C PHE A 111 -2.16 4.48 -11.93
N TRP A 112 -2.39 3.77 -10.83
CA TRP A 112 -2.73 2.35 -10.85
C TRP A 112 -4.21 2.16 -11.18
N SER A 113 -4.51 1.16 -12.01
CA SER A 113 -5.86 0.74 -12.36
C SER A 113 -5.95 -0.78 -12.42
N ARG A 114 -7.03 -1.33 -11.87
CA ARG A 114 -7.33 -2.77 -11.96
C ARG A 114 -7.48 -3.22 -13.41
N LYS A 115 -8.11 -2.41 -14.25
CA LYS A 115 -8.18 -2.66 -15.70
C LYS A 115 -6.84 -2.22 -16.33
N PRO A 116 -6.05 -3.15 -16.88
CA PRO A 116 -4.77 -2.79 -17.48
C PRO A 116 -4.97 -1.93 -18.73
N GLY A 117 -4.08 -0.96 -18.92
CA GLY A 117 -3.95 -0.19 -20.14
C GLY A 117 -2.82 -0.73 -21.03
N ARG A 118 -2.33 0.11 -21.95
CA ARG A 118 -1.28 -0.27 -22.92
C ARG A 118 0.05 -0.68 -22.28
N LYS A 119 0.34 -0.18 -21.07
CA LYS A 119 1.57 -0.47 -20.30
C LYS A 119 1.28 -1.21 -18.99
N GLY A 120 0.26 -2.07 -18.99
CA GLY A 120 -0.16 -2.82 -17.80
C GLY A 120 -1.01 -1.97 -16.86
N HIS A 121 -0.94 -2.24 -15.56
CA HIS A 121 -1.81 -1.60 -14.57
C HIS A 121 -1.49 -0.12 -14.28
N TRP A 122 -0.34 0.40 -14.72
CA TRP A 122 0.04 1.80 -14.55
C TRP A 122 -0.30 2.61 -15.81
N ARG A 123 -1.38 3.39 -15.75
CA ARG A 123 -1.92 4.17 -16.87
C ARG A 123 -1.51 5.64 -16.77
N GLN A 124 -1.22 6.26 -17.91
CA GLN A 124 -0.99 7.71 -17.99
C GLN A 124 -2.31 8.48 -17.81
N LEU A 125 -2.27 9.68 -17.20
CA LEU A 125 -3.46 10.55 -17.11
C LEU A 125 -4.07 10.89 -18.50
N SER A 126 -3.22 11.13 -19.49
CA SER A 126 -3.70 11.38 -20.87
C SER A 126 -4.44 10.19 -21.49
N GLU A 127 -4.21 8.95 -21.02
CA GLU A 127 -4.98 7.77 -21.47
C GLU A 127 -6.44 7.79 -21.00
N VAL A 128 -6.79 8.66 -20.07
CA VAL A 128 -8.14 8.86 -19.56
C VAL A 128 -8.66 10.27 -19.87
N GLY A 129 -8.06 10.95 -20.86
CA GLY A 129 -8.48 12.27 -21.31
C GLY A 129 -8.16 13.39 -20.32
N ASP A 130 -7.15 13.20 -19.47
CA ASP A 130 -6.77 14.16 -18.45
C ASP A 130 -5.39 14.76 -18.77
N ASP A 131 -5.42 15.96 -19.37
CA ASP A 131 -4.24 16.67 -19.89
C ASP A 131 -3.74 17.76 -18.93
N ARG A 132 -4.05 17.63 -17.64
CA ARG A 132 -3.62 18.61 -16.63
C ARG A 132 -2.10 18.70 -16.55
N THR A 133 -1.61 19.92 -16.29
CA THR A 133 -0.17 20.21 -16.12
C THR A 133 0.20 20.43 -14.65
N GLU A 134 -0.76 20.81 -13.81
CA GLU A 134 -0.58 21.04 -12.37
C GLU A 134 -1.26 19.96 -11.53
N GLY A 135 -0.74 19.72 -10.33
CA GLY A 135 -1.30 18.73 -9.39
C GLY A 135 -1.24 17.28 -9.89
N VAL A 136 -0.51 17.01 -11.00
CA VAL A 136 -0.41 15.69 -11.65
C VAL A 136 -0.09 14.58 -10.65
N PRO A 137 0.91 14.68 -9.75
CA PRO A 137 1.21 13.59 -8.83
C PRO A 137 0.09 13.34 -7.82
N LEU A 138 -0.55 14.39 -7.31
CA LEU A 138 -1.64 14.26 -6.34
C LEU A 138 -2.86 13.60 -6.97
N GLU A 139 -3.18 13.96 -8.22
CA GLU A 139 -4.26 13.33 -8.96
C GLU A 139 -3.99 11.86 -9.22
N CYS A 140 -2.79 11.53 -9.69
CA CYS A 140 -2.41 10.15 -9.93
C CYS A 140 -2.51 9.31 -8.65
N PHE A 141 -2.11 9.89 -7.53
CA PHE A 141 -2.24 9.27 -6.22
C PHE A 141 -3.71 9.04 -5.86
N ARG A 142 -4.55 10.08 -5.97
CA ARG A 142 -6.00 10.02 -5.74
C ARG A 142 -6.68 8.92 -6.57
N ARG A 143 -6.45 8.90 -7.89
CA ARG A 143 -7.05 7.90 -8.80
C ARG A 143 -6.59 6.48 -8.48
N SER A 144 -5.32 6.32 -8.09
CA SER A 144 -4.80 5.02 -7.69
C SER A 144 -5.47 4.53 -6.41
N LEU A 145 -5.71 5.41 -5.43
CA LEU A 145 -6.48 5.10 -4.22
C LEU A 145 -7.92 4.72 -4.53
N GLU A 146 -8.59 5.44 -5.44
CA GLU A 146 -9.95 5.11 -5.89
C GLU A 146 -10.02 3.74 -6.55
N ALA A 147 -9.07 3.43 -7.43
CA ALA A 147 -8.99 2.13 -8.08
C ALA A 147 -8.71 0.99 -7.08
N ILE A 148 -7.88 1.23 -6.06
CA ILE A 148 -7.65 0.28 -4.97
C ILE A 148 -8.94 0.08 -4.16
N ARG A 149 -9.64 1.17 -3.82
CA ARG A 149 -10.94 1.11 -3.13
C ARG A 149 -11.96 0.29 -3.89
N GLU A 150 -12.13 0.56 -5.18
CA GLU A 150 -13.03 -0.22 -6.05
C GLU A 150 -12.62 -1.68 -6.14
N ALA A 151 -11.32 -1.95 -6.27
CA ALA A 151 -10.81 -3.32 -6.30
C ALA A 151 -11.14 -4.07 -5.00
N TRP A 152 -11.07 -3.41 -3.84
CA TRP A 152 -11.43 -3.99 -2.53
C TRP A 152 -12.93 -4.11 -2.31
N GLY A 153 -13.74 -3.16 -2.78
CA GLY A 153 -15.20 -3.19 -2.63
C GLY A 153 -15.92 -4.21 -3.52
N ALA A 154 -15.28 -4.73 -4.57
CA ALA A 154 -15.88 -5.68 -5.51
C ALA A 154 -15.79 -7.17 -5.07
N GLY A 155 -15.72 -7.43 -3.76
CA GLY A 155 -15.62 -8.77 -3.16
C GLY A 155 -16.95 -9.47 -2.95
#